data_AF-A0A0M9E6N4-F1
#
_entry.id   AF-A0A0M9E6N4-F1
#
_cell.length_a   1.000
_cell.length_b   1.000
_cell.length_c   1.000
_cell.angle_alpha   90.00
_cell.angle_beta   90.00
_cell.angle_gamma   90.00
#
_symmetry.space_group_name_H-M   'P 1'
#
loop_
_entity.id
_entity.type
_entity.pdbx_description
1 polymer ?
#
loop_
_entity_poly.entity_id
_entity_poly.type
_entity_poly.pdbx_seq_one_letter_code
_entity_poly.pdbx_strand_id
1 'polypeptide(L)'
;MKTFHYMILIAVCYVLTVSHGTHAIAKACQPIKRPSWLTTPQIDETCYYGINSAQFSGNQPDDDTIQKAKVRAIRDLSYSLSVSIQSYFEEHLSEYEDNAVKSSLMLSSRLVLEGIQVKDHWTDCNQHSYWMMVVIDKQKADKQVREQDFINQVLDRLKHRQDEIQKGIQSIAELSDQRMKRIEGYFEHINQLSAAMDQKISAAGKQSSDNYQKLFQQLNGVRKQLNQLHQNKEQRLQQMIDQQAVLLTKLTTVSSTIQSDYLLSFVSDDIRTHDQSFKVQISPSKGQGADYYEGERITFTVSANRSCYIKVMYIQSTGDETLLLPNVYDRNNYVKAGQSLTVGKLGELVILAPFGQDTISVEASETPFPNLDKQLNLAAKSNQHYLTRSLSSPAQAVRTRAVGVGTPLHPMQSLATDTCFIVSHSK
;
A
#
# COMPACT_ATOMS: atom_id res chain seq x y z
N MET A 1 -46.14 -47.20 55.13
CA MET A 1 -46.38 -48.67 55.18
C MET A 1 -46.87 -49.16 53.81
N LYS A 2 -45.93 -49.73 53.04
CA LYS A 2 -46.10 -50.75 51.99
C LYS A 2 -47.21 -50.62 50.92
N THR A 3 -46.75 -50.49 49.67
CA THR A 3 -47.13 -51.15 48.38
C THR A 3 -46.05 -50.60 47.40
N PHE A 4 -45.21 -51.31 46.65
CA PHE A 4 -45.27 -52.59 45.96
C PHE A 4 -43.90 -52.75 45.26
N HIS A 5 -43.13 -53.78 45.59
CA HIS A 5 -42.02 -54.30 44.79
C HIS A 5 -42.54 -54.94 43.49
N TYR A 6 -41.81 -54.79 42.37
CA TYR A 6 -41.23 -55.84 41.50
C TYR A 6 -41.11 -55.29 40.05
N MET A 7 -39.95 -55.18 39.39
CA MET A 7 -39.15 -56.23 38.71
C MET A 7 -38.11 -55.50 37.80
N ILE A 8 -36.81 -55.80 37.93
CA ILE A 8 -35.92 -56.32 36.87
C ILE A 8 -35.08 -55.28 36.08
N LEU A 9 -33.86 -55.08 36.58
CA LEU A 9 -32.60 -55.49 35.94
C LEU A 9 -32.63 -55.79 34.42
N ILE A 10 -32.40 -54.77 33.58
CA ILE A 10 -31.73 -54.96 32.27
C ILE A 10 -30.68 -53.85 32.09
N ALA A 11 -29.44 -54.23 32.42
CA ALA A 11 -28.25 -53.56 31.94
C ALA A 11 -28.10 -53.84 30.43
N VAL A 12 -28.33 -52.85 29.57
CA VAL A 12 -27.78 -52.83 28.20
C VAL A 12 -27.19 -51.45 27.93
N CYS A 13 -25.86 -51.44 27.86
CA CYS A 13 -25.02 -50.64 26.96
C CYS A 13 -25.64 -49.36 26.37
N TYR A 14 -25.31 -48.21 26.96
CA TYR A 14 -25.15 -46.97 26.21
C TYR A 14 -23.78 -46.36 26.50
N VAL A 15 -22.81 -46.76 25.68
CA VAL A 15 -21.63 -45.97 25.36
C VAL A 15 -22.12 -44.74 24.61
N LEU A 16 -22.13 -43.57 25.26
CA LEU A 16 -22.00 -42.27 24.60
C LEU A 16 -21.24 -41.33 25.53
N THR A 17 -19.92 -41.39 25.37
CA THR A 17 -19.00 -40.26 25.31
C THR A 17 -19.56 -38.91 25.79
N VAL A 18 -19.25 -38.55 27.05
CA VAL A 18 -19.26 -37.14 27.46
C VAL A 18 -18.12 -36.44 26.71
N SER A 19 -18.49 -35.74 25.65
CA SER A 19 -17.61 -34.86 24.91
C SER A 19 -17.12 -33.74 25.82
N HIS A 20 -15.84 -33.84 26.20
CA HIS A 20 -14.89 -32.76 26.34
C HIS A 20 -15.46 -31.38 25.99
N GLY A 21 -15.61 -30.53 27.00
CA GLY A 21 -15.81 -29.11 26.82
C GLY A 21 -14.78 -28.59 25.83
N THR A 22 -15.26 -28.13 24.68
CA THR A 22 -14.46 -27.42 23.70
C THR A 22 -14.01 -26.11 24.35
N HIS A 23 -12.76 -26.04 24.81
CA HIS A 23 -12.05 -24.78 24.87
C HIS A 23 -12.13 -24.17 23.47
N ALA A 24 -12.95 -23.14 23.31
CA ALA A 24 -12.94 -22.34 22.11
C ALA A 24 -11.56 -21.69 22.05
N ILE A 25 -10.65 -22.27 21.26
CA ILE A 25 -9.37 -21.64 20.96
C ILE A 25 -9.73 -20.32 20.27
N ALA A 26 -9.51 -19.20 20.97
CA ALA A 26 -9.74 -17.87 20.42
C ALA A 26 -8.99 -17.79 19.08
N LYS A 27 -9.71 -17.65 17.97
CA LYS A 27 -9.12 -17.56 16.62
C LYS A 27 -8.07 -16.46 16.63
N ALA A 28 -6.80 -16.83 16.40
CA ALA A 28 -5.70 -15.89 16.32
C ALA A 28 -5.98 -14.82 15.25
N CYS A 29 -5.58 -13.57 15.49
CA CYS A 29 -5.66 -12.49 14.52
C CYS A 29 -5.02 -12.94 13.20
N GLN A 30 -5.82 -13.09 12.14
CA GLN A 30 -5.33 -13.48 10.82
C GLN A 30 -5.04 -12.20 10.02
N PRO A 31 -3.84 -12.04 9.45
CA PRO A 31 -3.50 -10.85 8.68
C PRO A 31 -4.34 -10.80 7.41
N ILE A 32 -5.34 -9.91 7.40
CA ILE A 32 -6.14 -9.60 6.22
C ILE A 32 -5.33 -8.60 5.38
N LYS A 33 -5.40 -8.73 4.05
CA LYS A 33 -4.79 -7.79 3.10
C LYS A 33 -5.13 -6.33 3.48
N ARG A 34 -4.10 -5.51 3.67
CA ARG A 34 -4.23 -4.08 3.99
C ARG A 34 -5.15 -3.37 2.97
N PRO A 35 -6.22 -2.70 3.41
CA PRO A 35 -7.14 -1.99 2.53
C PRO A 35 -6.46 -0.84 1.79
N SER A 36 -6.94 -0.57 0.57
CA SER A 36 -6.42 0.50 -0.26
C SER A 36 -6.62 1.89 0.35
N TRP A 37 -7.64 2.09 1.18
CA TRP A 37 -7.89 3.38 1.84
C TRP A 37 -6.88 3.74 2.95
N LEU A 38 -6.06 2.78 3.39
CA LEU A 38 -4.91 3.07 4.26
C LEU A 38 -3.66 3.45 3.46
N THR A 39 -3.56 2.97 2.22
CA THR A 39 -2.40 3.15 1.34
C THR A 39 -2.56 4.29 0.33
N THR A 40 -3.80 4.63 0.01
CA THR A 40 -4.19 5.62 -0.99
C THR A 40 -5.29 6.49 -0.35
N PRO A 41 -5.09 7.81 -0.20
CA PRO A 41 -6.12 8.66 0.37
C PRO A 41 -7.38 8.63 -0.52
N GLN A 42 -8.53 8.24 0.03
CA GLN A 42 -9.79 8.33 -0.69
C GLN A 42 -10.29 9.77 -0.64
N ILE A 43 -9.94 10.58 -1.64
CA ILE A 43 -10.56 11.91 -1.81
C ILE A 43 -11.92 11.66 -2.49
N ASP A 44 -12.98 11.58 -1.70
CA ASP A 44 -14.37 11.59 -2.18
C ASP A 44 -14.90 13.03 -2.05
N GLU A 45 -15.33 13.64 -3.16
CA GLU A 45 -15.82 15.02 -3.17
C GLU A 45 -17.17 15.18 -2.44
N THR A 46 -17.90 14.07 -2.22
CA THR A 46 -19.26 14.07 -1.67
C THR A 46 -19.31 13.77 -0.16
N CYS A 47 -18.25 13.19 0.40
CA CYS A 47 -18.20 12.78 1.80
C CYS A 47 -16.95 13.31 2.51
N TYR A 48 -17.11 13.77 3.75
CA TYR A 48 -15.99 13.86 4.67
C TYR A 48 -15.71 12.48 5.27
N TYR A 49 -14.44 12.16 5.49
CA TYR A 49 -14.01 10.90 6.07
C TYR A 49 -13.02 11.12 7.21
N GLY A 50 -12.97 10.16 8.12
CA GLY A 50 -11.97 10.10 9.18
C GLY A 50 -11.46 8.69 9.35
N ILE A 51 -10.14 8.57 9.49
CA ILE A 51 -9.44 7.29 9.50
C ILE A 51 -8.47 7.26 10.68
N ASN A 52 -8.70 6.34 11.62
CA ASN A 52 -7.81 6.20 12.75
C ASN A 52 -7.81 4.78 13.31
N SER A 53 -6.89 4.48 14.22
CA SER A 53 -6.74 3.18 14.85
C SER A 53 -6.60 3.24 16.35
N ALA A 54 -6.84 2.10 16.99
CA ALA A 54 -6.52 1.87 18.39
C ALA A 54 -5.75 0.56 18.53
N GLN A 55 -4.75 0.56 19.42
CA GLN A 55 -3.97 -0.63 19.72
C GLN A 55 -4.76 -1.53 20.66
N PHE A 56 -4.69 -2.84 20.44
CA PHE A 56 -5.30 -3.84 21.30
C PHE A 56 -4.23 -4.77 21.87
N SER A 57 -4.55 -5.38 23.01
CA SER A 57 -3.76 -6.46 23.57
C SER A 57 -4.50 -7.79 23.38
N GLY A 58 -3.75 -8.88 23.22
CA GLY A 58 -4.31 -10.20 22.99
C GLY A 58 -4.58 -10.53 21.52
N ASN A 59 -5.35 -11.59 21.29
CA ASN A 59 -5.46 -12.22 19.97
C ASN A 59 -6.41 -11.51 19.02
N GLN A 60 -7.29 -10.63 19.52
CA GLN A 60 -8.26 -9.88 18.72
C GLN A 60 -8.58 -8.54 19.41
N PRO A 61 -8.99 -7.52 18.65
CA PRO A 61 -9.43 -6.25 19.24
C PRO A 61 -10.70 -6.45 20.06
N ASP A 62 -10.66 -6.02 21.32
CA ASP A 62 -11.83 -6.00 22.20
C ASP A 62 -12.78 -4.85 21.86
N ASP A 63 -13.98 -4.90 22.43
CA ASP A 63 -15.01 -3.88 22.21
C ASP A 63 -14.51 -2.47 22.58
N ASP A 64 -13.68 -2.35 23.63
CA ASP A 64 -13.08 -1.09 24.03
C ASP A 64 -12.12 -0.54 22.95
N THR A 65 -11.29 -1.39 22.35
CA THR A 65 -10.41 -1.04 21.24
C THR A 65 -11.22 -0.63 20.01
N ILE A 66 -12.27 -1.37 19.67
CA ILE A 66 -13.15 -1.04 18.54
C ILE A 66 -13.80 0.33 18.77
N GLN A 67 -14.32 0.58 19.97
CA GLN A 67 -14.90 1.88 20.31
C GLN A 67 -13.84 2.99 20.31
N LYS A 68 -12.64 2.75 20.83
CA LYS A 68 -11.54 3.72 20.78
C LYS A 68 -11.16 4.05 19.34
N ALA A 69 -11.06 3.06 18.46
CA ALA A 69 -10.77 3.28 17.04
C ALA A 69 -11.90 4.08 16.38
N LYS A 70 -13.17 3.75 16.67
CA LYS A 70 -14.33 4.49 16.19
C LYS A 70 -14.31 5.94 16.64
N VAL A 71 -14.12 6.17 17.93
CA VAL A 71 -14.05 7.51 18.51
C VAL A 71 -12.88 8.29 17.91
N ARG A 72 -11.72 7.66 17.72
CA ARG A 72 -10.56 8.31 17.09
C ARG A 72 -10.80 8.61 15.60
N ALA A 73 -11.48 7.73 14.87
CA ALA A 73 -11.85 7.95 13.47
C ALA A 73 -12.89 9.07 13.34
N ILE A 74 -13.88 9.14 14.23
CA ILE A 74 -14.82 10.26 14.32
C ILE A 74 -14.08 11.56 14.61
N ARG A 75 -13.12 11.54 15.55
CA ARG A 75 -12.28 12.72 15.84
C ARG A 75 -11.45 13.15 14.62
N ASP A 76 -10.94 12.21 13.85
CA ASP A 76 -10.19 12.46 12.62
C ASP A 76 -11.09 13.07 11.53
N LEU A 77 -12.33 12.61 11.40
CA LEU A 77 -13.35 13.15 10.50
C LEU A 77 -13.72 14.58 10.89
N SER A 78 -13.99 14.78 12.17
CA SER A 78 -14.32 16.09 12.71
C SER A 78 -13.18 17.10 12.53
N TYR A 79 -11.93 16.64 12.46
CA TYR A 79 -10.78 17.49 12.13
C TYR A 79 -10.80 17.94 10.67
N SER A 80 -11.13 17.05 9.73
CA SER A 80 -11.31 17.45 8.33
C SER A 80 -12.48 18.43 8.17
N LEU A 81 -13.55 18.26 8.94
CA LEU A 81 -14.70 19.15 8.88
C LEU A 81 -14.41 20.52 9.52
N SER A 82 -13.63 20.56 10.60
CA SER A 82 -13.33 21.83 11.26
C SER A 82 -12.64 22.81 10.32
N VAL A 83 -11.78 22.33 9.42
CA VAL A 83 -11.12 23.13 8.37
C VAL A 83 -12.16 23.79 7.44
N SER A 84 -13.17 23.03 7.01
CA SER A 84 -14.26 23.55 6.16
C SER A 84 -15.13 24.56 6.90
N ILE A 85 -15.41 24.31 8.18
CA ILE A 85 -16.16 25.24 9.05
C ILE A 85 -15.35 26.53 9.24
N GLN A 86 -14.05 26.45 9.51
CA GLN A 86 -13.20 27.62 9.68
C GLN A 86 -13.17 28.52 8.44
N SER A 87 -13.08 27.92 7.25
CA SER A 87 -13.12 28.67 5.99
C SER A 87 -14.40 29.52 5.86
N TYR A 88 -15.56 28.95 6.21
CA TYR A 88 -16.85 29.66 6.23
C TYR A 88 -16.92 30.75 7.31
N PHE A 89 -16.40 30.46 8.51
CA PHE A 89 -16.45 31.37 9.65
C PHE A 89 -15.37 32.46 9.62
N GLU A 90 -14.22 32.28 8.97
CA GLU A 90 -13.20 33.33 8.80
C GLU A 90 -13.72 34.53 8.00
N GLU A 91 -14.65 34.28 7.07
CA GLU A 91 -15.37 35.32 6.34
C GLU A 91 -16.33 36.13 7.25
N HIS A 92 -16.79 35.54 8.37
CA HIS A 92 -17.85 36.09 9.24
C HIS A 92 -17.43 36.41 10.69
N LEU A 93 -16.26 35.95 11.16
CA LEU A 93 -15.73 36.08 12.53
C LEU A 93 -14.47 36.96 12.59
N SER A 94 -14.20 37.77 11.56
CA SER A 94 -13.07 38.71 11.51
C SER A 94 -13.01 39.67 12.71
N GLU A 95 -14.13 39.88 13.41
CA GLU A 95 -14.22 40.68 14.64
C GLU A 95 -13.70 40.01 15.91
N TYR A 96 -13.50 38.69 15.92
CA TYR A 96 -12.98 37.96 17.11
C TYR A 96 -11.50 37.63 16.91
N GLU A 97 -10.62 38.45 17.50
CA GLU A 97 -9.17 38.29 17.42
C GLU A 97 -8.62 37.07 18.21
N ASP A 98 -9.42 36.51 19.13
CA ASP A 98 -8.90 35.53 20.09
C ASP A 98 -8.77 34.11 19.49
N ASN A 99 -7.53 33.67 19.35
CA ASN A 99 -7.16 32.31 18.91
C ASN A 99 -7.77 31.23 19.83
N ALA A 100 -7.97 31.53 21.11
CA ALA A 100 -8.58 30.60 22.06
C ALA A 100 -10.03 30.29 21.67
N VAL A 101 -10.80 31.29 21.22
CA VAL A 101 -12.21 31.14 20.79
C VAL A 101 -12.30 30.35 19.48
N LYS A 102 -11.37 30.56 18.54
CA LYS A 102 -11.31 29.80 17.27
C LYS A 102 -11.00 28.32 17.49
N SER A 103 -9.96 28.00 18.27
CA SER A 103 -9.60 26.60 18.62
C SER A 103 -10.72 25.89 19.43
N SER A 104 -11.42 26.66 20.24
CA SER A 104 -12.58 26.27 21.02
C SER A 104 -13.80 25.92 20.16
N LEU A 105 -14.11 26.75 19.17
CA LEU A 105 -15.20 26.55 18.21
C LEU A 105 -14.93 25.29 17.34
N MET A 106 -13.66 25.09 16.93
CA MET A 106 -13.18 23.90 16.23
C MET A 106 -13.34 22.60 17.01
N LEU A 107 -13.20 22.64 18.34
CA LEU A 107 -13.32 21.46 19.21
C LEU A 107 -14.78 21.12 19.48
N SER A 108 -15.62 22.13 19.64
CA SER A 108 -17.04 21.98 19.92
C SER A 108 -17.82 21.46 18.71
N SER A 109 -17.46 21.88 17.49
CA SER A 109 -18.04 21.36 16.25
C SER A 109 -17.84 19.85 16.06
N ARG A 110 -16.80 19.27 16.68
CA ARG A 110 -16.52 17.81 16.62
C ARG A 110 -17.55 16.94 17.33
N LEU A 111 -18.27 17.51 18.29
CA LEU A 111 -19.07 16.77 19.26
C LEU A 111 -20.58 16.87 19.00
N VAL A 112 -21.01 17.40 17.84
CA VAL A 112 -22.42 17.70 17.56
C VAL A 112 -22.91 17.08 16.24
N LEU A 113 -22.04 16.35 15.53
CA LEU A 113 -22.38 15.82 14.20
C LEU A 113 -23.25 14.57 14.29
N GLU A 114 -24.45 14.67 13.75
CA GLU A 114 -25.38 13.55 13.63
C GLU A 114 -25.30 12.90 12.24
N GLY A 115 -25.23 11.56 12.21
CA GLY A 115 -25.24 10.79 10.96
C GLY A 115 -23.88 10.32 10.47
N ILE A 116 -22.86 10.30 11.32
CA ILE A 116 -21.58 9.64 11.01
C ILE A 116 -21.78 8.13 10.95
N GLN A 117 -21.30 7.51 9.86
CA GLN A 117 -21.38 6.07 9.65
C GLN A 117 -20.00 5.45 9.60
N VAL A 118 -19.87 4.21 10.07
CA VAL A 118 -18.66 3.41 9.86
C VAL A 118 -18.70 2.89 8.43
N LYS A 119 -17.74 3.30 7.61
CA LYS A 119 -17.64 2.87 6.20
C LYS A 119 -16.84 1.58 6.06
N ASP A 120 -15.73 1.46 6.80
CA ASP A 120 -14.87 0.28 6.74
C ASP A 120 -13.99 0.15 8.01
N HIS A 121 -13.36 -1.01 8.19
CA HIS A 121 -12.41 -1.28 9.27
C HIS A 121 -11.36 -2.32 8.87
N TRP A 122 -10.22 -2.34 9.55
CA TRP A 122 -9.17 -3.31 9.29
C TRP A 122 -8.30 -3.60 10.52
N THR A 123 -7.97 -4.86 10.72
CA THR A 123 -7.14 -5.29 11.84
C THR A 123 -5.72 -5.58 11.35
N ASP A 124 -4.76 -4.77 11.81
CA ASP A 124 -3.33 -4.99 11.65
C ASP A 124 -2.82 -5.91 12.76
N CYS A 125 -2.77 -7.20 12.50
CA CYS A 125 -2.31 -8.20 13.45
C CYS A 125 -0.82 -8.10 13.76
N ASN A 126 -0.01 -7.55 12.83
CA ASN A 126 1.43 -7.40 13.05
C ASN A 126 1.70 -6.26 14.03
N GLN A 127 0.94 -5.17 13.89
CA GLN A 127 1.09 -3.99 14.74
C GLN A 127 0.11 -3.97 15.93
N HIS A 128 -0.69 -5.02 16.11
CA HIS A 128 -1.76 -5.10 17.11
C HIS A 128 -2.64 -3.84 17.11
N SER A 129 -3.04 -3.39 15.93
CA SER A 129 -3.82 -2.15 15.73
C SER A 129 -5.12 -2.43 14.99
N TYR A 130 -6.22 -1.89 15.49
CA TYR A 130 -7.52 -1.92 14.83
C TYR A 130 -7.83 -0.57 14.21
N TRP A 131 -7.91 -0.53 12.88
CA TRP A 131 -8.16 0.64 12.06
C TRP A 131 -9.65 0.75 11.73
N MET A 132 -10.15 1.97 11.70
CA MET A 132 -11.53 2.27 11.35
C MET A 132 -11.60 3.49 10.44
N MET A 133 -12.50 3.42 9.47
CA MET A 133 -12.93 4.53 8.64
C MET A 133 -14.39 4.88 8.95
N VAL A 134 -14.63 6.16 9.17
CA VAL A 134 -15.97 6.73 9.29
C VAL A 134 -16.19 7.79 8.23
N VAL A 135 -17.45 8.02 7.86
CA VAL A 135 -17.85 9.00 6.85
C VAL A 135 -19.09 9.78 7.26
N ILE A 136 -19.21 10.99 6.75
CA ILE A 136 -20.42 11.80 6.80
C ILE A 136 -20.61 12.49 5.45
N ASP A 137 -21.86 12.53 4.99
CA ASP A 137 -22.24 13.25 3.78
C ASP A 137 -21.95 14.76 3.95
N LYS A 138 -21.28 15.35 2.96
CA LYS A 138 -20.82 16.74 3.00
C LYS A 138 -21.99 17.73 3.06
N GLN A 139 -23.02 17.52 2.24
CA GLN A 139 -24.20 18.41 2.22
C GLN A 139 -24.96 18.37 3.55
N LYS A 140 -25.09 17.18 4.15
CA LYS A 140 -25.71 16.99 5.46
C LYS A 140 -24.91 17.65 6.56
N ALA A 141 -23.58 17.47 6.57
CA ALA A 141 -22.70 18.10 7.54
C ALA A 141 -22.76 19.63 7.43
N ASP A 142 -22.66 20.17 6.21
CA ASP A 142 -22.70 21.61 5.96
C ASP A 142 -24.07 22.22 6.33
N LYS A 143 -25.17 21.48 6.17
CA LYS A 143 -26.51 21.91 6.60
C LYS A 143 -26.60 22.05 8.13
N GLN A 144 -26.12 21.06 8.89
CA GLN A 144 -26.13 21.10 10.37
C GLN A 144 -25.30 22.26 10.92
N VAL A 145 -24.17 22.58 10.28
CA VAL A 145 -23.31 23.71 10.68
C VAL A 145 -24.01 25.07 10.49
N ARG A 146 -24.92 25.19 9.51
CA ARG A 146 -25.65 26.44 9.23
C ARG A 146 -26.84 26.70 10.16
N GLU A 147 -27.23 25.76 11.02
CA GLU A 147 -28.39 25.91 11.92
C GLU A 147 -28.02 26.63 13.24
N GLN A 148 -28.85 27.59 13.70
CA GLN A 148 -28.56 28.44 14.87
C GLN A 148 -28.39 27.66 16.19
N ASP A 149 -29.07 26.52 16.34
CA ASP A 149 -28.96 25.67 17.54
C ASP A 149 -27.56 25.05 17.69
N PHE A 150 -26.87 24.77 16.58
CA PHE A 150 -25.49 24.27 16.58
C PHE A 150 -24.54 25.30 17.21
N ILE A 151 -24.70 26.57 16.84
CA ILE A 151 -23.91 27.69 17.37
C ILE A 151 -24.15 27.85 18.88
N ASN A 152 -25.39 27.79 19.34
CA ASN A 152 -25.73 27.91 20.76
C ASN A 152 -25.17 26.75 21.60
N GLN A 153 -25.24 25.51 21.11
CA GLN A 153 -24.65 24.34 21.78
C GLN A 153 -23.12 24.43 21.87
N VAL A 154 -22.48 24.99 20.85
CA VAL A 154 -21.04 25.27 20.85
C VAL A 154 -20.71 26.33 21.90
N LEU A 155 -21.42 27.47 21.90
CA LEU A 155 -21.20 28.56 22.87
C LEU A 155 -21.40 28.14 24.33
N ASP A 156 -22.36 27.24 24.61
CA ASP A 156 -22.61 26.75 25.96
C ASP A 156 -21.46 25.86 26.49
N ARG A 157 -20.93 24.97 25.65
CA ARG A 157 -19.75 24.13 25.97
C ARG A 157 -18.50 24.97 26.21
N LEU A 158 -18.34 26.07 25.48
CA LEU A 158 -17.22 27.00 25.66
C LEU A 158 -17.22 27.69 27.02
N LYS A 159 -18.40 27.97 27.57
CA LYS A 159 -18.53 28.64 28.86
C LYS A 159 -18.23 27.72 30.05
N HIS A 160 -18.48 26.42 29.94
CA HIS A 160 -18.52 25.54 31.11
C HIS A 160 -17.49 24.39 31.14
N ARG A 161 -16.69 24.17 30.07
CA ARG A 161 -15.83 22.97 29.96
C ARG A 161 -14.41 23.21 29.44
N GLN A 162 -13.71 24.17 30.05
CA GLN A 162 -12.33 24.52 29.67
C GLN A 162 -11.34 23.34 29.80
N ASP A 163 -11.49 22.47 30.82
CA ASP A 163 -10.62 21.28 30.99
C ASP A 163 -10.79 20.23 29.87
N GLU A 164 -12.02 20.06 29.36
CA GLU A 164 -12.29 19.17 28.22
C GLU A 164 -11.70 19.72 26.93
N ILE A 165 -11.71 21.06 26.77
CA ILE A 165 -11.07 21.76 25.65
C ILE A 165 -9.55 21.55 25.70
N GLN A 166 -8.90 21.74 26.86
CA GLN A 166 -7.46 21.55 27.02
C GLN A 166 -7.01 20.11 26.71
N LYS A 167 -7.76 19.10 27.20
CA LYS A 167 -7.53 17.69 26.82
C LYS A 167 -7.74 17.43 25.33
N GLY A 168 -8.70 18.13 24.72
CA GLY A 168 -8.95 18.12 23.27
C GLY A 168 -7.77 18.67 22.47
N ILE A 169 -7.17 19.79 22.90
CA ILE A 169 -5.97 20.37 22.28
C ILE A 169 -4.79 19.41 22.36
N GLN A 170 -4.55 18.80 23.54
CA GLN A 170 -3.49 17.80 23.69
C GLN A 170 -3.70 16.59 22.78
N SER A 171 -4.94 16.12 22.66
CA SER A 171 -5.30 15.04 21.72
C SER A 171 -5.08 15.41 20.25
N ILE A 172 -5.26 16.68 19.86
CA ILE A 172 -4.98 17.16 18.50
C ILE A 172 -3.49 17.12 18.22
N ALA A 173 -2.68 17.63 19.15
CA ALA A 173 -1.23 17.58 19.03
C ALA A 173 -0.77 16.13 18.82
N GLU A 174 -1.29 15.18 19.60
CA GLU A 174 -1.02 13.74 19.43
C GLU A 174 -1.46 13.22 18.05
N LEU A 175 -2.65 13.60 17.56
CA LEU A 175 -3.16 13.19 16.24
C LEU A 175 -2.32 13.76 15.08
N SER A 176 -1.91 15.02 15.19
CA SER A 176 -1.04 15.68 14.22
C SER A 176 0.32 14.97 14.16
N ASP A 177 0.88 14.60 15.32
CA ASP A 177 2.10 13.81 15.42
C ASP A 177 1.94 12.43 14.75
N GLN A 178 0.81 11.75 14.96
CA GLN A 178 0.52 10.47 14.33
C GLN A 178 0.38 10.58 12.80
N ARG A 179 -0.28 11.62 12.29
CA ARG A 179 -0.35 11.91 10.85
C ARG A 179 1.03 12.20 10.28
N MET A 180 1.87 12.95 11.01
CA MET A 180 3.23 13.24 10.60
C MET A 180 4.07 11.96 10.49
N LYS A 181 4.01 11.07 11.49
CA LYS A 181 4.66 9.76 11.42
C LYS A 181 4.25 8.93 10.21
N ARG A 182 2.97 9.01 9.82
CA ARG A 182 2.48 8.34 8.60
C ARG A 182 3.11 8.96 7.34
N ILE A 183 3.17 10.28 7.27
CA ILE A 183 3.80 11.00 6.15
C ILE A 183 5.30 10.67 6.06
N GLU A 184 6.01 10.66 7.19
CA GLU A 184 7.42 10.25 7.28
C GLU A 184 7.64 8.83 6.74
N GLY A 185 6.78 7.88 7.13
CA GLY A 185 6.86 6.50 6.63
C GLY A 185 6.68 6.37 5.12
N TYR A 186 5.75 7.12 4.52
CA TYR A 186 5.60 7.18 3.06
C TYR A 186 6.83 7.79 2.39
N PHE A 187 7.39 8.82 3.01
CA PHE A 187 8.54 9.52 2.48
C PHE A 187 9.80 8.65 2.48
N GLU A 188 10.01 7.85 3.52
CA GLU A 188 11.14 6.91 3.58
C GLU A 188 11.09 5.87 2.45
N HIS A 189 9.91 5.30 2.18
CA HIS A 189 9.71 4.40 1.04
C HIS A 189 10.03 5.10 -0.29
N ILE A 190 9.58 6.34 -0.45
CA ILE A 190 9.86 7.15 -1.64
C ILE A 190 11.36 7.46 -1.76
N ASN A 191 12.07 7.72 -0.66
CA ASN A 191 13.53 7.94 -0.67
C ASN A 191 14.28 6.69 -1.13
N GLN A 192 13.87 5.51 -0.65
CA GLN A 192 14.45 4.25 -1.10
C GLN A 192 14.20 4.03 -2.60
N LEU A 193 12.98 4.31 -3.07
CA LEU A 193 12.65 4.29 -4.49
C LEU A 193 13.50 5.25 -5.31
N SER A 194 13.64 6.48 -4.82
CA SER A 194 14.47 7.52 -5.42
C SER A 194 15.91 7.05 -5.57
N ALA A 195 16.53 6.51 -4.52
CA ALA A 195 17.89 5.98 -4.58
C ALA A 195 18.03 4.78 -5.52
N ALA A 196 17.08 3.84 -5.51
CA ALA A 196 17.11 2.68 -6.41
C ALA A 196 16.97 3.11 -7.88
N MET A 197 16.09 4.08 -8.13
CA MET A 197 15.92 4.68 -9.46
C MET A 197 17.16 5.46 -9.88
N ASP A 198 17.79 6.24 -9.00
CA ASP A 198 19.04 6.96 -9.28
C ASP A 198 20.14 5.98 -9.71
N GLN A 199 20.28 4.86 -9.01
CA GLN A 199 21.23 3.82 -9.39
C GLN A 199 20.93 3.24 -10.78
N LYS A 200 19.65 2.96 -11.08
CA LYS A 200 19.23 2.43 -12.39
C LYS A 200 19.40 3.49 -13.50
N ILE A 201 19.12 4.76 -13.24
CA ILE A 201 19.20 5.85 -14.23
C ILE A 201 20.63 6.33 -14.44
N SER A 202 21.47 6.44 -13.41
CA SER A 202 22.90 6.79 -13.58
C SER A 202 23.64 5.77 -14.45
N ALA A 203 23.18 4.53 -14.47
CA ALA A 203 23.67 3.51 -15.39
C ALA A 203 23.06 3.59 -16.81
N ALA A 204 22.10 4.48 -17.03
CA ALA A 204 21.35 4.63 -18.27
C ALA A 204 21.78 5.82 -19.14
N GLY A 205 21.51 5.72 -20.45
CA GLY A 205 21.82 6.75 -21.43
C GLY A 205 21.03 8.05 -21.18
N LYS A 206 21.58 9.20 -21.63
CA LYS A 206 21.01 10.55 -21.41
C LYS A 206 19.54 10.67 -21.79
N GLN A 207 19.12 10.10 -22.92
CA GLN A 207 17.74 10.20 -23.44
C GLN A 207 16.71 9.46 -22.57
N SER A 208 17.14 8.41 -21.86
CA SER A 208 16.33 7.59 -20.96
C SER A 208 16.15 8.21 -19.56
N SER A 209 16.95 9.23 -19.22
CA SER A 209 16.98 9.87 -17.90
C SER A 209 15.92 10.99 -17.75
N ASP A 210 15.59 11.68 -18.84
CA ASP A 210 14.79 12.92 -18.81
C ASP A 210 13.35 12.71 -18.30
N ASN A 211 12.74 11.58 -18.62
CA ASN A 211 11.36 11.28 -18.19
C ASN A 211 11.23 11.13 -16.68
N TYR A 212 12.22 10.54 -16.02
CA TYR A 212 12.20 10.32 -14.57
C TYR A 212 12.79 11.49 -13.79
N GLN A 213 13.68 12.30 -14.38
CA GLN A 213 14.25 13.50 -13.74
C GLN A 213 13.19 14.49 -13.25
N LYS A 214 12.07 14.65 -13.97
CA LYS A 214 10.94 15.50 -13.53
C LYS A 214 10.30 15.00 -12.24
N LEU A 215 10.12 13.70 -12.10
CA LEU A 215 9.60 13.08 -10.88
C LEU A 215 10.56 13.32 -9.70
N PHE A 216 11.87 13.19 -9.91
CA PHE A 216 12.88 13.50 -8.88
C PHE A 216 12.83 14.95 -8.40
N GLN A 217 12.63 15.91 -9.30
CA GLN A 217 12.49 17.32 -8.91
C GLN A 217 11.25 17.52 -8.03
N GLN A 218 10.12 16.87 -8.36
CA GLN A 218 8.91 16.91 -7.53
C GLN A 218 9.15 16.31 -6.15
N LEU A 219 9.84 15.16 -6.09
CA LEU A 219 10.19 14.47 -4.84
C LEU A 219 11.08 15.34 -3.93
N ASN A 220 12.08 15.99 -4.50
CA ASN A 220 12.94 16.93 -3.77
C ASN A 220 12.15 18.14 -3.23
N GLY A 221 11.14 18.62 -3.99
CA GLY A 221 10.23 19.66 -3.53
C GLY A 221 9.43 19.24 -2.30
N VAL A 222 8.85 18.03 -2.32
CA VAL A 222 8.12 17.44 -1.19
C VAL A 222 9.02 17.30 0.04
N ARG A 223 10.26 16.81 -0.14
CA ARG A 223 11.26 16.69 0.93
C ARG A 223 11.52 18.01 1.63
N LYS A 224 11.75 19.08 0.86
CA LYS A 224 12.04 20.41 1.41
C LYS A 224 10.86 20.95 2.21
N GLN A 225 9.64 20.79 1.69
CA GLN A 225 8.42 21.22 2.38
C GLN A 225 8.22 20.47 3.71
N LEU A 226 8.48 19.15 3.74
CA LEU A 226 8.39 18.36 4.97
C LEU A 226 9.41 18.81 6.02
N ASN A 227 10.67 19.03 5.61
CA ASN A 227 11.71 19.51 6.52
C ASN A 227 11.39 20.89 7.11
N GLN A 228 10.79 21.78 6.32
CA GLN A 228 10.34 23.10 6.78
C GLN A 228 9.21 23.00 7.81
N LEU A 229 8.28 22.06 7.63
CA LEU A 229 7.21 21.78 8.59
C LEU A 229 7.75 21.26 9.92
N HIS A 230 8.71 20.34 9.89
CA HIS A 230 9.32 19.80 11.12
C HIS A 230 10.07 20.85 11.93
N GLN A 231 10.66 21.85 11.26
CA GLN A 231 11.45 22.90 11.91
C GLN A 231 10.58 23.99 12.57
N ASN A 232 9.33 24.17 12.13
CA ASN A 232 8.44 25.22 12.65
C ASN A 232 7.33 24.66 13.55
N LYS A 233 7.71 24.07 14.69
CA LYS A 233 6.78 23.52 15.70
C LYS A 233 5.77 24.53 16.28
N GLU A 234 5.99 25.84 16.12
CA GLU A 234 5.14 26.92 16.66
C GLU A 234 4.12 27.49 15.65
N GLN A 235 3.97 26.90 14.46
CA GLN A 235 2.96 27.36 13.50
C GLN A 235 1.53 27.14 14.03
N ARG A 236 0.61 28.05 13.68
CA ARG A 236 -0.82 27.91 14.01
C ARG A 236 -1.32 26.57 13.49
N LEU A 237 -2.16 25.89 14.28
CA LEU A 237 -2.73 24.58 13.94
C LEU A 237 -3.32 24.54 12.51
N GLN A 238 -3.99 25.61 12.09
CA GLN A 238 -4.56 25.72 10.75
C GLN A 238 -3.51 25.74 9.64
N GLN A 239 -2.38 26.46 9.83
CA GLN A 239 -1.28 26.46 8.87
C GLN A 239 -0.66 25.07 8.72
N MET A 240 -0.52 24.33 9.82
CA MET A 240 -0.10 22.93 9.77
C MET A 240 -1.07 22.06 8.97
N ILE A 241 -2.39 22.25 9.14
CA ILE A 241 -3.41 21.48 8.41
C ILE A 241 -3.31 21.72 6.91
N ASP A 242 -3.34 22.99 6.49
CA ASP A 242 -3.34 23.34 5.07
C ASP A 242 -2.07 22.81 4.39
N GLN A 243 -0.93 22.93 5.07
CA GLN A 243 0.33 22.39 4.59
C GLN A 243 0.35 20.86 4.53
N GLN A 244 -0.21 20.16 5.53
CA GLN A 244 -0.37 18.71 5.49
C GLN A 244 -1.29 18.24 4.36
N ALA A 245 -2.37 18.98 4.08
CA ALA A 245 -3.29 18.66 2.98
C ALA A 245 -2.59 18.80 1.61
N VAL A 246 -1.85 19.90 1.39
CA VAL A 246 -1.04 20.07 0.18
C VAL A 246 0.00 18.96 0.02
N LEU A 247 0.67 18.56 1.11
CA LEU A 247 1.63 17.45 1.09
C LEU A 247 0.97 16.13 0.71
N LEU A 248 -0.18 15.81 1.30
CA LEU A 248 -0.94 14.60 0.98
C LEU A 248 -1.35 14.57 -0.49
N THR A 249 -1.76 15.71 -1.06
CA THR A 249 -2.05 15.79 -2.50
C THR A 249 -0.81 15.50 -3.34
N LYS A 250 0.34 16.10 -3.04
CA LYS A 250 1.59 15.83 -3.78
C LYS A 250 2.03 14.37 -3.66
N LEU A 251 1.91 13.78 -2.47
CA LEU A 251 2.21 12.36 -2.24
C LEU A 251 1.26 11.45 -3.04
N THR A 252 -0.01 11.82 -3.13
CA THR A 252 -1.00 11.09 -3.94
C THR A 252 -0.62 11.11 -5.42
N THR A 253 -0.22 12.28 -5.96
CA THR A 253 0.25 12.39 -7.35
C THR A 253 1.47 11.51 -7.60
N VAL A 254 2.46 11.53 -6.69
CA VAL A 254 3.64 10.67 -6.82
C VAL A 254 3.25 9.19 -6.77
N SER A 255 2.41 8.81 -5.81
CA SER A 255 1.93 7.45 -5.67
C SER A 255 1.15 6.98 -6.90
N SER A 256 0.32 7.84 -7.49
CA SER A 256 -0.43 7.49 -8.70
C SER A 256 0.50 7.28 -9.89
N THR A 257 1.52 8.14 -10.05
CA THR A 257 2.56 7.96 -11.09
C THR A 257 3.31 6.65 -10.91
N ILE A 258 3.68 6.27 -9.68
CA ILE A 258 4.33 4.98 -9.41
C ILE A 258 3.41 3.81 -9.77
N GLN A 259 2.11 3.93 -9.48
CA GLN A 259 1.15 2.85 -9.73
C GLN A 259 0.76 2.70 -11.20
N SER A 260 0.86 3.76 -12.00
CA SER A 260 0.50 3.74 -13.42
C SER A 260 1.67 3.38 -14.34
N ASP A 261 2.91 3.45 -13.86
CA ASP A 261 4.12 3.12 -14.63
C ASP A 261 4.64 1.70 -14.27
N TYR A 262 4.85 0.87 -15.30
CA TYR A 262 5.31 -0.51 -15.09
C TYR A 262 6.68 -0.56 -14.43
N LEU A 263 7.66 0.20 -14.92
CA LEU A 263 9.01 0.23 -14.35
C LEU A 263 8.96 0.62 -12.87
N LEU A 264 8.30 1.74 -12.55
CA LEU A 264 8.23 2.24 -11.17
C LEU A 264 7.51 1.25 -10.25
N SER A 265 6.48 0.57 -10.74
CA SER A 265 5.76 -0.45 -9.97
C SER A 265 6.63 -1.67 -9.66
N PHE A 266 7.43 -2.13 -10.64
CA PHE A 266 8.38 -3.22 -10.43
C PHE A 266 9.52 -2.82 -9.48
N VAL A 267 10.14 -1.65 -9.67
CA VAL A 267 11.23 -1.15 -8.79
C VAL A 267 10.73 -0.92 -7.36
N SER A 268 9.54 -0.36 -7.20
CA SER A 268 8.88 -0.21 -5.89
C SER A 268 8.70 -1.56 -5.19
N ASP A 269 8.43 -2.62 -5.96
CA ASP A 269 8.40 -3.96 -5.39
C ASP A 269 9.79 -4.50 -5.06
N ASP A 270 10.78 -4.35 -5.95
CA ASP A 270 12.15 -4.84 -5.72
C ASP A 270 12.68 -4.35 -4.35
N ILE A 271 12.28 -3.12 -3.95
CA ILE A 271 12.60 -2.56 -2.64
C ILE A 271 11.84 -3.28 -1.53
N ARG A 272 10.55 -3.55 -1.74
CA ARG A 272 9.69 -4.22 -0.76
C ARG A 272 10.09 -5.69 -0.55
N THR A 273 10.51 -6.38 -1.59
CA THR A 273 10.94 -7.78 -1.58
C THR A 273 12.44 -7.91 -1.34
N HIS A 274 13.14 -6.81 -1.03
CA HIS A 274 14.57 -6.80 -0.80
C HIS A 274 14.96 -7.65 0.43
N ASP A 275 15.33 -8.90 0.20
CA ASP A 275 16.08 -9.69 1.17
C ASP A 275 17.55 -9.27 1.09
N GLN A 276 18.09 -8.73 2.19
CA GLN A 276 19.50 -8.30 2.24
C GLN A 276 20.49 -9.45 1.96
N SER A 277 20.05 -10.70 2.14
CA SER A 277 20.88 -11.90 2.05
C SER A 277 20.79 -12.64 0.70
N PHE A 278 19.70 -12.46 -0.07
CA PHE A 278 19.49 -13.08 -1.37
C PHE A 278 19.27 -12.01 -2.45
N LYS A 279 20.21 -11.91 -3.39
CA LYS A 279 20.27 -10.85 -4.41
C LYS A 279 20.40 -11.46 -5.79
N VAL A 280 19.62 -10.92 -6.73
CA VAL A 280 19.71 -11.16 -8.16
C VAL A 280 19.90 -9.82 -8.86
N GLN A 281 20.57 -9.84 -10.02
CA GLN A 281 20.75 -8.66 -10.85
C GLN A 281 20.49 -9.03 -12.30
N ILE A 282 19.85 -8.12 -13.05
CA ILE A 282 19.68 -8.23 -14.50
C ILE A 282 20.19 -6.98 -15.20
N SER A 283 20.86 -7.16 -16.34
CA SER A 283 21.35 -6.04 -17.15
C SER A 283 21.30 -6.36 -18.65
N PRO A 284 20.82 -5.43 -19.49
CA PRO A 284 20.85 -5.58 -20.94
C PRO A 284 22.28 -5.40 -21.49
N SER A 285 22.54 -5.95 -22.67
CA SER A 285 23.87 -6.00 -23.29
C SER A 285 24.52 -4.63 -23.56
N LYS A 286 23.73 -3.58 -23.82
CA LYS A 286 24.21 -2.21 -24.04
C LYS A 286 24.21 -1.34 -22.78
N GLY A 287 23.86 -1.91 -21.63
CA GLY A 287 23.67 -1.15 -20.39
C GLY A 287 22.22 -0.70 -20.19
N GLN A 288 21.92 -0.41 -18.93
CA GLN A 288 20.58 -0.05 -18.46
C GLN A 288 19.98 1.08 -19.31
N GLY A 289 18.70 1.03 -19.69
CA GLY A 289 18.04 2.12 -20.43
C GLY A 289 18.74 2.53 -21.74
N ALA A 290 19.51 1.64 -22.37
CA ALA A 290 20.13 1.90 -23.66
C ALA A 290 19.07 1.95 -24.78
N ASP A 291 19.39 2.73 -25.82
CA ASP A 291 18.61 2.80 -27.05
C ASP A 291 18.90 1.59 -27.94
N TYR A 292 17.81 0.96 -28.40
CA TYR A 292 17.83 -0.12 -29.36
C TYR A 292 16.94 0.22 -30.56
N TYR A 293 17.34 -0.20 -31.75
CA TYR A 293 16.63 0.11 -32.99
C TYR A 293 15.98 -1.14 -33.59
N GLU A 294 14.93 -0.95 -34.38
CA GLU A 294 14.24 -2.02 -35.08
C GLU A 294 15.23 -2.99 -35.80
N GLY A 295 15.00 -4.29 -35.64
CA GLY A 295 15.84 -5.34 -36.20
C GLY A 295 17.15 -5.61 -35.46
N GLU A 296 17.48 -4.81 -34.44
CA GLU A 296 18.65 -5.06 -33.59
C GLU A 296 18.40 -6.27 -32.66
N ARG A 297 19.46 -7.03 -32.38
CA ARG A 297 19.43 -8.16 -31.44
C ARG A 297 19.81 -7.70 -30.04
N ILE A 298 19.12 -8.24 -29.04
CA ILE A 298 19.34 -7.92 -27.63
C ILE A 298 19.62 -9.17 -26.81
N THR A 299 20.50 -9.06 -25.82
CA THR A 299 20.71 -10.09 -24.80
C THR A 299 20.70 -9.48 -23.41
N PHE A 300 20.39 -10.30 -22.40
CA PHE A 300 20.41 -9.90 -20.99
C PHE A 300 21.35 -10.81 -20.21
N THR A 301 22.09 -10.23 -19.28
CA THR A 301 22.92 -10.97 -18.32
C THR A 301 22.22 -10.98 -16.98
N VAL A 302 22.02 -12.17 -16.41
CA VAL A 302 21.45 -12.36 -15.07
C VAL A 302 22.49 -13.00 -14.17
N SER A 303 22.69 -12.47 -12.96
CA SER A 303 23.58 -13.04 -11.95
C SER A 303 22.92 -13.06 -10.58
N ALA A 304 23.34 -13.98 -9.71
CA ALA A 304 22.81 -14.10 -8.36
C ALA A 304 23.90 -14.45 -7.34
N ASN A 305 23.74 -13.98 -6.10
CA ASN A 305 24.68 -14.27 -5.03
C ASN A 305 24.51 -15.68 -4.41
N ARG A 306 23.40 -16.35 -4.72
CA ARG A 306 23.09 -17.74 -4.33
C ARG A 306 22.67 -18.54 -5.55
N SER A 307 22.81 -19.85 -5.48
CA SER A 307 22.32 -20.73 -6.55
C SER A 307 20.79 -20.79 -6.52
N CYS A 308 20.15 -20.51 -7.64
CA CYS A 308 18.69 -20.34 -7.71
C CYS A 308 18.12 -20.65 -9.10
N TYR A 309 16.80 -20.84 -9.14
CA TYR A 309 16.02 -20.86 -10.38
C TYR A 309 15.52 -19.46 -10.68
N ILE A 310 15.56 -19.05 -11.95
CA ILE A 310 15.11 -17.73 -12.37
C ILE A 310 13.95 -17.77 -13.37
N LYS A 311 13.21 -16.69 -13.43
CA LYS A 311 12.29 -16.33 -14.51
C LYS A 311 12.63 -14.95 -15.01
N VAL A 312 12.67 -14.78 -16.33
CA VAL A 312 12.88 -13.47 -16.95
C VAL A 312 11.63 -13.13 -17.74
N MET A 313 11.00 -12.03 -17.37
CA MET A 313 9.77 -11.51 -17.97
C MET A 313 10.09 -10.23 -18.74
N TYR A 314 9.55 -10.11 -19.94
CA TYR A 314 9.58 -8.92 -20.78
C TYR A 314 8.20 -8.29 -20.82
N ILE A 315 8.09 -7.03 -20.45
CA ILE A 315 6.85 -6.27 -20.40
C ILE A 315 6.98 -5.12 -21.40
N GLN A 316 6.16 -5.17 -22.44
CA GLN A 316 6.10 -4.13 -23.45
C GLN A 316 5.42 -2.88 -22.91
N SER A 317 5.70 -1.74 -23.53
CA SER A 317 5.01 -0.47 -23.25
C SER A 317 3.47 -0.56 -23.38
N THR A 318 2.97 -1.51 -24.18
CA THR A 318 1.55 -1.81 -24.36
C THR A 318 0.92 -2.63 -23.22
N GLY A 319 1.74 -3.18 -22.32
CA GLY A 319 1.29 -4.03 -21.22
C GLY A 319 1.30 -5.53 -21.54
N ASP A 320 1.78 -5.96 -22.71
CA ASP A 320 1.98 -7.38 -22.98
C ASP A 320 3.21 -7.92 -22.27
N GLU A 321 3.05 -9.04 -21.57
CA GLU A 321 4.09 -9.70 -20.81
C GLU A 321 4.45 -11.05 -21.42
N THR A 322 5.74 -11.24 -21.70
CA THR A 322 6.32 -12.43 -22.33
C THR A 322 7.36 -13.07 -21.42
N LEU A 323 7.24 -14.35 -21.13
CA LEU A 323 8.27 -15.13 -20.43
C LEU A 323 9.43 -15.41 -21.39
N LEU A 324 10.55 -14.71 -21.22
CA LEU A 324 11.76 -14.88 -22.03
C LEU A 324 12.57 -16.12 -21.61
N LEU A 325 12.65 -16.40 -20.31
CA LEU A 325 13.38 -17.55 -19.78
C LEU A 325 12.71 -18.09 -18.51
N PRO A 326 12.55 -19.41 -18.34
CA PRO A 326 12.74 -20.43 -19.37
C PRO A 326 11.67 -20.32 -20.46
N ASN A 327 12.03 -20.67 -21.69
CA ASN A 327 11.12 -20.72 -22.82
C ASN A 327 11.12 -22.14 -23.45
N VAL A 328 10.40 -22.32 -24.57
CA VAL A 328 10.30 -23.63 -25.23
C VAL A 328 11.66 -24.14 -25.74
N TYR A 329 12.57 -23.24 -26.09
CA TYR A 329 13.89 -23.52 -26.67
C TYR A 329 15.02 -23.56 -25.66
N ASP A 330 14.98 -22.72 -24.64
CA ASP A 330 15.94 -22.70 -23.52
C ASP A 330 15.21 -22.89 -22.19
N ARG A 331 15.28 -24.12 -21.68
CA ARG A 331 14.68 -24.50 -20.39
C ARG A 331 15.64 -24.36 -19.22
N ASN A 332 16.92 -24.11 -19.45
CA ASN A 332 17.89 -24.05 -18.37
C ASN A 332 17.84 -22.69 -17.67
N ASN A 333 17.04 -22.61 -16.62
CA ASN A 333 16.87 -21.40 -15.82
C ASN A 333 17.59 -21.48 -14.45
N TYR A 334 18.54 -22.38 -14.29
CA TYR A 334 19.30 -22.49 -13.04
C TYR A 334 20.59 -21.67 -13.12
N VAL A 335 20.74 -20.74 -12.18
CA VAL A 335 21.92 -19.89 -12.03
C VAL A 335 22.70 -20.39 -10.83
N LYS A 336 24.01 -20.64 -10.98
CA LYS A 336 24.89 -20.97 -9.85
C LYS A 336 25.34 -19.68 -9.16
N ALA A 337 25.51 -19.75 -7.83
CA ALA A 337 26.07 -18.66 -7.03
C ALA A 337 27.33 -18.06 -7.68
N GLY A 338 27.33 -16.74 -7.88
CA GLY A 338 28.46 -16.00 -8.44
C GLY A 338 28.69 -16.19 -9.95
N GLN A 339 27.83 -16.95 -10.65
CA GLN A 339 27.88 -17.11 -12.09
C GLN A 339 26.78 -16.29 -12.76
N SER A 340 27.02 -15.93 -14.02
CA SER A 340 26.05 -15.23 -14.85
C SER A 340 25.46 -16.15 -15.91
N LEU A 341 24.17 -15.98 -16.18
CA LEU A 341 23.43 -16.63 -17.27
C LEU A 341 23.03 -15.59 -18.32
N THR A 342 23.27 -15.90 -19.59
CA THR A 342 22.85 -15.06 -20.71
C THR A 342 21.49 -15.50 -21.24
N VAL A 343 20.53 -14.57 -21.23
CA VAL A 343 19.22 -14.70 -21.87
C VAL A 343 19.30 -14.10 -23.27
N GLY A 344 18.74 -14.77 -24.28
CA GLY A 344 18.86 -14.34 -25.68
C GLY A 344 20.11 -14.86 -26.38
N LYS A 345 20.81 -15.85 -25.81
CA LYS A 345 22.11 -16.34 -26.31
C LYS A 345 22.04 -16.98 -27.70
N LEU A 346 20.85 -17.34 -28.19
CA LEU A 346 20.65 -17.89 -29.53
C LEU A 346 20.44 -16.77 -30.57
N GLY A 347 20.43 -15.50 -30.15
CA GLY A 347 20.17 -14.34 -31.02
C GLY A 347 18.71 -14.23 -31.44
N GLU A 348 17.82 -14.81 -30.64
CA GLU A 348 16.39 -14.97 -30.89
C GLU A 348 15.55 -13.75 -30.45
N LEU A 349 16.12 -12.86 -29.65
CA LEU A 349 15.48 -11.64 -29.20
C LEU A 349 15.86 -10.48 -30.14
N VAL A 350 14.87 -9.98 -30.87
CA VAL A 350 15.00 -8.93 -31.88
C VAL A 350 13.99 -7.82 -31.57
N ILE A 351 14.40 -6.57 -31.74
CA ILE A 351 13.56 -5.40 -31.49
C ILE A 351 12.56 -5.23 -32.64
N LEU A 352 11.28 -5.19 -32.28
CA LEU A 352 10.14 -5.08 -33.20
C LEU A 352 9.13 -4.07 -32.63
N ALA A 353 8.23 -3.57 -33.47
CA ALA A 353 7.13 -2.74 -33.03
C ALA A 353 6.19 -3.52 -32.08
N PRO A 354 5.48 -2.84 -31.15
CA PRO A 354 5.47 -1.40 -30.91
C PRO A 354 6.71 -0.91 -30.16
N PHE A 355 7.17 0.29 -30.50
CA PHE A 355 8.37 0.90 -29.92
C PHE A 355 8.03 1.71 -28.66
N GLY A 356 8.97 1.81 -27.74
CA GLY A 356 8.81 2.59 -26.51
C GLY A 356 9.72 2.11 -25.40
N GLN A 357 9.33 2.43 -24.17
CA GLN A 357 10.05 1.98 -22.99
C GLN A 357 9.51 0.62 -22.55
N ASP A 358 10.35 -0.40 -22.65
CA ASP A 358 10.02 -1.77 -22.28
C ASP A 358 10.74 -2.15 -20.98
N THR A 359 10.05 -2.90 -20.13
CA THR A 359 10.54 -3.30 -18.81
C THR A 359 10.90 -4.78 -18.81
N ILE A 360 12.02 -5.14 -18.20
CA ILE A 360 12.44 -6.53 -18.05
C ILE A 360 12.61 -6.81 -16.57
N SER A 361 11.93 -7.82 -16.05
CA SER A 361 12.02 -8.21 -14.65
C SER A 361 12.56 -9.63 -14.53
N VAL A 362 13.47 -9.83 -13.59
CA VAL A 362 13.94 -11.15 -13.16
C VAL A 362 13.38 -11.47 -11.77
N GLU A 363 12.84 -12.67 -11.62
CA GLU A 363 12.50 -13.26 -10.33
C GLU A 363 13.40 -14.47 -10.09
N ALA A 364 13.97 -14.59 -8.89
CA ALA A 364 14.82 -15.68 -8.48
C ALA A 364 14.25 -16.38 -7.24
N SER A 365 14.28 -17.72 -7.23
CA SER A 365 13.83 -18.57 -6.13
C SER A 365 14.82 -19.69 -5.87
N GLU A 366 15.08 -20.01 -4.61
CA GLU A 366 15.92 -21.16 -4.23
C GLU A 366 15.28 -22.51 -4.62
N THR A 367 13.96 -22.54 -4.85
CA THR A 367 13.22 -23.73 -5.30
C THR A 367 12.68 -23.56 -6.73
N PRO A 368 12.54 -24.64 -7.51
CA PRO A 368 11.94 -24.56 -8.84
C PRO A 368 10.52 -23.97 -8.80
N PHE A 369 10.18 -23.18 -9.81
CA PHE A 369 8.85 -22.58 -9.89
C PHE A 369 7.78 -23.62 -10.21
N PRO A 370 6.67 -23.67 -9.44
CA PRO A 370 5.62 -24.66 -9.65
C PRO A 370 4.91 -24.45 -10.99
N ASN A 371 4.49 -25.55 -11.61
CA ASN A 371 3.72 -25.59 -12.87
C ASN A 371 4.40 -25.01 -14.13
N LEU A 372 5.63 -24.52 -14.04
CA LEU A 372 6.34 -23.91 -15.16
C LEU A 372 6.57 -24.89 -16.32
N ASP A 373 7.08 -26.09 -16.02
CA ASP A 373 7.31 -27.13 -17.04
C ASP A 373 6.02 -27.53 -17.74
N LYS A 374 4.91 -27.61 -17.00
CA LYS A 374 3.60 -27.95 -17.56
C LYS A 374 3.14 -26.86 -18.53
N GLN A 375 3.30 -25.59 -18.17
CA GLN A 375 2.95 -24.45 -19.03
C GLN A 375 3.80 -24.44 -20.31
N LEU A 376 5.12 -24.64 -20.18
CA LEU A 376 6.02 -24.69 -21.34
C LEU A 376 5.72 -25.87 -22.26
N ASN A 377 5.38 -27.03 -21.70
CA ASN A 377 4.98 -28.19 -22.50
C ASN A 377 3.66 -27.96 -23.24
N LEU A 378 2.71 -27.23 -22.65
CA LEU A 378 1.47 -26.86 -23.34
C LEU A 378 1.74 -25.87 -24.49
N ALA A 379 2.56 -24.84 -24.25
CA ALA A 379 2.98 -23.92 -25.31
C ALA A 379 3.68 -24.64 -26.46
N ALA A 380 4.62 -25.53 -26.15
CA ALA A 380 5.33 -26.33 -27.16
C ALA A 380 4.36 -27.15 -28.03
N LYS A 381 3.35 -27.79 -27.43
CA LYS A 381 2.31 -28.55 -28.16
C LYS A 381 1.43 -27.67 -29.03
N SER A 382 1.19 -26.43 -28.62
CA SER A 382 0.41 -25.43 -29.36
C SER A 382 1.26 -24.62 -30.36
N ASN A 383 2.50 -25.03 -30.61
CA ASN A 383 3.46 -24.33 -31.46
C ASN A 383 3.70 -22.86 -31.06
N GLN A 384 3.54 -22.55 -29.78
CA GLN A 384 3.88 -21.25 -29.20
C GLN A 384 5.34 -21.28 -28.72
N HIS A 385 6.12 -20.31 -29.17
CA HIS A 385 7.55 -20.21 -28.83
C HIS A 385 7.79 -19.57 -27.46
N TYR A 386 6.91 -18.63 -27.09
CA TYR A 386 6.93 -17.91 -25.83
C TYR A 386 5.55 -17.92 -25.18
N LEU A 387 5.53 -17.85 -23.85
CA LEU A 387 4.31 -17.62 -23.09
C LEU A 387 4.07 -16.11 -23.01
N THR A 388 3.09 -15.62 -23.75
CA THR A 388 2.69 -14.20 -23.76
C THR A 388 1.30 -14.06 -23.16
N ARG A 389 1.08 -13.03 -22.35
CA ARG A 389 -0.24 -12.61 -21.89
C ARG A 389 -0.37 -11.10 -21.88
N SER A 390 -1.58 -10.62 -22.13
CA SER A 390 -1.90 -9.19 -22.00
C SER A 390 -2.19 -8.84 -20.55
N LEU A 391 -1.53 -7.80 -20.03
CA LEU A 391 -1.78 -7.25 -18.70
C LEU A 391 -2.71 -6.04 -18.80
N SER A 392 -3.69 -5.98 -17.89
CA SER A 392 -4.61 -4.85 -17.76
C SER A 392 -4.07 -3.71 -16.90
N SER A 393 -3.05 -3.95 -16.08
CA SER A 393 -2.41 -2.91 -15.26
C SER A 393 -1.04 -3.30 -14.71
N PRO A 394 -0.20 -2.32 -14.30
CA PRO A 394 1.05 -2.58 -13.57
C PRO A 394 0.85 -3.40 -12.29
N ALA A 395 -0.27 -3.19 -11.59
CA ALA A 395 -0.58 -3.94 -10.38
C ALA A 395 -0.84 -5.43 -10.68
N GLN A 396 -1.37 -5.75 -11.86
CA GLN A 396 -1.50 -7.13 -12.32
C GLN A 396 -0.11 -7.71 -12.60
N ALA A 397 0.75 -7.00 -13.34
CA ALA A 397 2.11 -7.41 -13.66
C ALA A 397 2.91 -7.84 -12.41
N VAL A 398 2.89 -6.98 -11.38
CA VAL A 398 3.54 -7.23 -10.09
C VAL A 398 3.03 -8.51 -9.43
N ARG A 399 1.71 -8.73 -9.43
CA ARG A 399 1.14 -9.96 -8.85
C ARG A 399 1.45 -11.19 -9.68
N THR A 400 1.55 -11.00 -10.99
CA THR A 400 1.62 -12.10 -11.92
C THR A 400 3.04 -12.57 -12.22
N ARG A 401 4.05 -11.73 -11.94
CA ARG A 401 5.45 -12.17 -11.93
C ARG A 401 5.67 -13.32 -10.91
N ALA A 402 4.96 -13.30 -9.78
CA ALA A 402 5.06 -14.27 -8.69
C ALA A 402 4.00 -15.40 -8.73
N VAL A 403 3.38 -15.70 -9.88
CA VAL A 403 2.27 -16.70 -9.91
C VAL A 403 2.76 -18.12 -9.66
N GLY A 404 2.37 -18.63 -8.48
CA GLY A 404 1.89 -20.00 -8.26
C GLY A 404 0.38 -20.01 -8.02
N VAL A 405 -0.32 -21.11 -8.35
CA VAL A 405 -1.74 -21.30 -8.08
C VAL A 405 -1.90 -22.00 -6.71
N GLY A 406 -2.55 -21.33 -5.75
CA GLY A 406 -3.32 -21.97 -4.67
C GLY A 406 -2.68 -22.09 -3.27
N THR A 407 -3.36 -21.44 -2.31
CA THR A 407 -3.32 -21.54 -0.83
C THR A 407 -2.02 -21.20 -0.05
N PRO A 408 -2.09 -20.36 1.00
CA PRO A 408 -0.92 -19.94 1.77
C PRO A 408 -0.71 -20.91 2.94
N LEU A 409 0.17 -21.90 2.81
CA LEU A 409 0.60 -22.72 3.95
C LEU A 409 2.09 -23.08 3.95
N HIS A 410 2.92 -22.49 3.09
CA HIS A 410 4.37 -22.73 3.13
C HIS A 410 5.10 -21.40 3.39
N PRO A 411 6.18 -21.43 4.20
CA PRO A 411 6.92 -20.22 4.54
C PRO A 411 7.38 -19.56 3.24
N MET A 412 7.26 -18.23 3.19
CA MET A 412 7.77 -17.37 2.12
C MET A 412 9.02 -18.00 1.49
N GLN A 413 8.91 -18.46 0.24
CA GLN A 413 10.09 -18.75 -0.56
C GLN A 413 11.00 -17.52 -0.48
N SER A 414 12.29 -17.70 -0.21
CA SER A 414 13.24 -16.60 -0.33
C SER A 414 13.23 -16.21 -1.81
N LEU A 415 12.68 -15.04 -2.09
CA LEU A 415 12.53 -14.51 -3.43
C LEU A 415 13.44 -13.30 -3.53
N ALA A 416 14.17 -13.22 -4.63
CA ALA A 416 14.93 -12.04 -4.99
C ALA A 416 14.44 -11.55 -6.35
N THR A 417 14.24 -10.24 -6.50
CA THR A 417 13.82 -9.64 -7.76
C THR A 417 14.75 -8.50 -8.14
N ASP A 418 14.89 -8.30 -9.45
CA ASP A 418 15.48 -7.09 -10.00
C ASP A 418 14.80 -6.78 -11.34
N THR A 419 14.93 -5.54 -11.78
CA THR A 419 14.24 -5.01 -12.94
C THR A 419 15.12 -4.06 -13.73
N CYS A 420 15.28 -4.30 -15.03
CA CYS A 420 15.88 -3.35 -15.96
C CYS A 420 14.85 -2.79 -16.95
N PHE A 421 15.23 -1.77 -17.71
CA PHE A 421 14.43 -1.27 -18.82
C PHE A 421 15.32 -0.97 -20.03
N ILE A 422 14.69 -0.91 -21.20
CA ILE A 422 15.29 -0.50 -22.47
C ILE A 422 14.38 0.49 -23.16
N VAL A 423 14.92 1.21 -24.15
CA VAL A 423 14.12 2.08 -25.03
C VAL A 423 14.28 1.61 -26.47
N SER A 424 13.18 1.26 -27.10
CA SER A 424 13.13 0.81 -28.48
C SER A 424 12.64 1.94 -29.40
N HIS A 425 13.21 2.01 -30.61
CA HIS A 425 12.91 3.03 -31.61
C HIS A 425 12.70 2.43 -33.00
N SER A 426 11.94 3.15 -33.85
CA SER A 426 11.98 2.92 -35.29
C SER A 426 13.34 3.34 -35.85
N LYS A 427 13.73 2.76 -37.00
CA LYS A 427 14.95 3.15 -37.71
C LYS A 427 14.94 4.58 -38.24
#